data_AF-A0A7W1N6H4-F1
#
_entry.id   AF-A0A7W1N6H4-F1
#
_cell.length_a   1.000
_cell.length_b   1.000
_cell.length_c   1.000
_cell.angle_alpha   90.00
_cell.angle_beta   90.00
_cell.angle_gamma   90.00
#
_symmetry.space_group_name_H-M   'P 1'
#
loop_
_entity.id
_entity.type
_entity.pdbx_description
1 polymer ?
#
loop_
_entity_poly.entity_id
_entity_poly.type
_entity_poly.pdbx_seq_one_letter_code
_entity_poly.pdbx_strand_id
1 'polypeptide(L)'
;MNRELIDAVDRAALARLVSSISRFLTPEQAATAAAGGGVEMLDSRRLGAMWTLDRLWDRVGIGAAIRRIAAGRRLDGDAVERVVFALVARRACEPGSKLAATTWVAQRAAIEGCAAFSDDQAYRAMDFLLDALDEIAAEVARCTRVADT
;
A
#
# COMPACT_ATOMS: atom_id res chain seq x y z
N MET A 1 -17.70 -8.86 -9.22
CA MET A 1 -16.56 -9.58 -8.62
C MET A 1 -16.29 -9.15 -7.16
N ASN A 2 -17.31 -8.75 -6.38
CA ASN A 2 -17.14 -8.24 -5.00
C ASN A 2 -17.99 -9.01 -3.96
N ARG A 3 -18.70 -10.08 -4.35
CA ARG A 3 -19.53 -10.87 -3.43
C ARG A 3 -18.76 -12.01 -2.76
N GLU A 4 -17.70 -12.51 -3.40
CA GLU A 4 -16.92 -13.66 -2.94
C GLU A 4 -16.07 -13.37 -1.69
N LEU A 5 -15.67 -12.12 -1.45
CA LEU A 5 -14.85 -11.77 -0.28
C LEU A 5 -15.61 -11.92 1.05
N ILE A 6 -16.92 -11.72 1.03
CA ILE A 6 -17.79 -11.90 2.21
C ILE A 6 -18.00 -13.39 2.52
N ASP A 7 -17.96 -14.25 1.49
CA ASP A 7 -18.08 -15.70 1.65
C ASP A 7 -16.77 -16.39 2.06
N ALA A 8 -15.63 -15.68 2.01
CA ALA A 8 -14.34 -16.20 2.49
C ALA A 8 -14.21 -16.23 4.03
N VAL A 9 -15.23 -15.76 4.75
CA VAL A 9 -15.24 -15.72 6.20
C VAL A 9 -15.65 -17.09 6.76
N ASP A 10 -14.79 -17.69 7.60
CA ASP A 10 -15.09 -18.94 8.30
C ASP A 10 -16.22 -18.73 9.33
N ARG A 11 -17.44 -19.06 8.91
CA ARG A 11 -18.65 -18.98 9.73
C ARG A 11 -18.57 -19.87 10.98
N ALA A 12 -17.84 -20.98 10.94
CA ALA A 12 -17.68 -21.88 12.08
C ALA A 12 -16.69 -21.31 13.11
N ALA A 13 -15.63 -20.64 12.66
CA ALA A 13 -14.75 -19.87 13.54
C ALA A 13 -15.50 -18.72 14.24
N LEU A 14 -16.31 -17.95 13.49
CA LEU A 14 -17.15 -16.90 14.06
C LEU A 14 -18.17 -17.44 15.07
N ALA A 15 -18.84 -18.56 14.78
CA ALA A 15 -19.79 -19.16 15.70
C ALA A 15 -19.15 -19.56 17.04
N ARG A 16 -17.92 -20.11 17.01
CA ARG A 16 -17.15 -20.43 18.22
C ARG A 16 -16.76 -19.17 19.00
N LEU A 17 -16.37 -18.11 18.30
CA LEU A 17 -16.04 -16.82 18.93
C LEU A 17 -17.26 -16.20 19.62
N VAL A 18 -18.40 -16.16 18.94
CA VAL A 18 -19.67 -15.66 19.50
C VAL A 18 -20.07 -16.47 20.74
N SER A 19 -19.96 -17.80 20.68
CA SER A 19 -20.26 -18.68 21.83
C SER A 19 -19.37 -18.38 23.03
N SER A 20 -18.06 -18.19 22.80
CA SER A 20 -17.10 -17.86 23.86
C SER A 20 -17.37 -16.49 24.50
N ILE A 21 -17.64 -15.46 23.68
CA ILE A 21 -17.89 -14.09 24.17
C ILE A 21 -19.22 -14.00 24.91
N SER A 22 -20.28 -14.64 24.40
CA SER A 22 -21.62 -14.63 25.01
C SER A 22 -21.64 -15.16 26.45
N ARG A 23 -20.68 -16.01 26.84
CA ARG A 23 -20.53 -16.49 28.22
C ARG A 23 -20.23 -15.35 29.22
N PHE A 24 -19.66 -14.25 28.75
CA PHE A 24 -19.26 -13.11 29.59
C PHE A 24 -20.23 -11.92 29.50
N LEU A 25 -21.29 -12.02 28.70
CA LEU A 25 -22.29 -10.98 28.53
C LEU A 25 -23.53 -11.26 29.39
N THR A 26 -24.12 -10.20 29.94
CA THR A 26 -25.47 -10.30 30.50
C THR A 26 -26.51 -10.48 29.39
N PRO A 27 -27.71 -10.99 29.70
CA PRO A 27 -28.78 -11.14 28.71
C PRO A 27 -29.12 -9.83 27.97
N GLU A 28 -29.12 -8.67 28.64
CA GLU A 28 -29.32 -7.38 27.96
C GLU A 28 -28.15 -7.01 27.04
N GLN A 29 -26.90 -7.29 27.44
CA GLN A 29 -25.72 -7.04 26.60
C GLN A 29 -25.69 -7.94 25.36
N ALA A 30 -26.08 -9.21 25.50
CA ALA A 30 -26.19 -10.14 24.38
C ALA A 30 -27.31 -9.74 23.40
N ALA A 31 -28.45 -9.29 23.90
CA ALA A 31 -29.55 -8.78 23.08
C ALA A 31 -29.16 -7.50 22.31
N THR A 32 -28.39 -6.61 22.95
CA THR A 32 -27.88 -5.37 22.32
C THR A 32 -26.86 -5.67 21.22
N ALA A 33 -25.96 -6.64 21.46
CA ALA A 33 -24.97 -7.08 20.45
C ALA A 33 -25.62 -7.79 19.25
N ALA A 34 -26.70 -8.54 19.48
CA ALA A 34 -27.46 -9.20 18.43
C ALA A 34 -28.30 -8.22 17.57
N ALA A 35 -28.65 -7.05 18.13
CA ALA A 35 -29.50 -6.06 17.47
C ALA A 35 -28.76 -5.15 16.46
N GLY A 36 -27.42 -5.11 16.47
CA GLY A 36 -26.68 -4.13 15.69
C GLY A 36 -25.31 -4.60 15.26
N GLY A 37 -25.13 -4.77 13.94
CA GLY A 37 -23.82 -4.98 13.36
C GLY A 37 -23.88 -5.38 11.90
N GLY A 38 -24.46 -4.53 11.05
CA GLY A 38 -24.24 -4.67 9.61
C GLY A 38 -22.77 -4.41 9.29
N VAL A 39 -22.12 -5.30 8.55
CA VAL A 39 -20.80 -5.01 8.00
C VAL A 39 -21.00 -4.10 6.80
N GLU A 40 -20.68 -2.82 6.97
CA GLU A 40 -20.64 -1.85 5.87
C GLU A 40 -19.24 -1.85 5.25
N MET A 41 -19.18 -2.06 3.94
CA MET A 41 -17.93 -1.95 3.21
C MET A 41 -17.60 -0.48 2.98
N LEU A 42 -16.62 0.04 3.71
CA LEU A 42 -16.21 1.45 3.65
C LEU A 42 -15.43 1.80 2.38
N ASP A 43 -14.61 0.86 1.86
CA ASP A 43 -13.78 1.09 0.68
C ASP A 43 -13.37 -0.25 0.02
N SER A 44 -13.04 -0.22 -1.27
CA SER A 44 -12.50 -1.34 -2.03
C SER A 44 -11.50 -0.84 -3.07
N ARG A 45 -10.21 -1.15 -2.85
CA ARG A 45 -9.10 -0.71 -3.72
C ARG A 45 -8.36 -1.89 -4.34
N ARG A 46 -7.72 -1.64 -5.48
CA ARG A 46 -6.89 -2.63 -6.19
C ARG A 46 -5.62 -2.88 -5.40
N LEU A 47 -5.46 -4.09 -4.88
CA LEU A 47 -4.25 -4.52 -4.17
C LEU A 47 -3.31 -5.38 -5.03
N GLY A 48 -3.84 -6.31 -5.83
CA GLY A 48 -3.01 -7.36 -6.46
C GLY A 48 -1.85 -6.82 -7.30
N ALA A 49 -2.11 -5.82 -8.15
CA ALA A 49 -1.06 -5.21 -8.96
C ALA A 49 -0.04 -4.43 -8.11
N MET A 50 -0.50 -3.71 -7.08
CA MET A 50 0.38 -2.92 -6.21
C MET A 50 1.29 -3.81 -5.39
N TRP A 51 0.74 -4.88 -4.82
CA TRP A 51 1.52 -5.87 -4.09
C TRP A 51 2.58 -6.51 -4.98
N THR A 52 2.22 -6.89 -6.21
CA THR A 52 3.15 -7.50 -7.15
C THR A 52 4.29 -6.55 -7.54
N LEU A 53 3.94 -5.29 -7.84
CA LEU A 53 4.92 -4.26 -8.15
C LEU A 53 5.82 -3.93 -6.96
N ASP A 54 5.27 -3.88 -5.75
CA ASP A 54 6.03 -3.62 -4.52
C ASP A 54 7.02 -4.75 -4.22
N ARG A 55 6.62 -6.01 -4.41
CA ARG A 55 7.55 -7.15 -4.31
C ARG A 55 8.66 -7.10 -5.36
N LEU A 56 8.35 -6.70 -6.59
CA LEU A 56 9.37 -6.53 -7.63
C LEU A 56 10.31 -5.37 -7.28
N TRP A 57 9.76 -4.26 -6.82
CA TRP A 57 10.48 -3.05 -6.43
C TRP A 57 11.50 -3.33 -5.32
N ASP A 58 11.09 -4.11 -4.31
CA ASP A 58 11.98 -4.57 -3.24
C ASP A 58 13.01 -5.56 -3.74
N ARG A 59 12.61 -6.55 -4.56
CA ARG A 59 13.52 -7.60 -5.08
C ARG A 59 14.62 -7.02 -5.98
N VAL A 60 14.30 -6.00 -6.78
CA VAL A 60 15.28 -5.29 -7.61
C VAL A 60 16.13 -4.34 -6.77
N GLY A 61 15.69 -3.98 -5.57
CA GLY A 61 16.41 -3.08 -4.66
C GLY A 61 16.18 -1.60 -4.94
N ILE A 62 15.15 -1.24 -5.73
CA ILE A 62 14.86 0.16 -6.09
C ILE A 62 14.46 0.95 -4.84
N GLY A 63 13.58 0.40 -4.00
CA GLY A 63 13.15 1.05 -2.77
C GLY A 63 14.30 1.31 -1.81
N ALA A 64 15.19 0.32 -1.64
CA ALA A 64 16.38 0.47 -0.80
C ALA A 64 17.35 1.55 -1.34
N ALA A 65 17.56 1.59 -2.66
CA ALA A 65 18.41 2.60 -3.30
C ALA A 65 17.86 4.01 -3.10
N ILE A 66 16.55 4.21 -3.33
CA ILE A 66 15.89 5.51 -3.15
C ILE A 66 16.01 5.98 -1.70
N ARG A 67 15.64 5.14 -0.72
CA ARG A 67 15.72 5.49 0.71
C ARG A 67 17.12 5.92 1.12
N ARG A 68 18.14 5.19 0.67
CA ARG A 68 19.54 5.49 1.00
C ARG A 68 19.99 6.84 0.45
N ILE A 69 19.69 7.12 -0.82
CA ILE A 69 20.09 8.37 -1.48
C ILE A 69 19.30 9.55 -0.92
N ALA A 70 18.00 9.37 -0.67
CA ALA A 70 17.15 10.37 -0.02
C ALA A 70 17.67 10.73 1.39
N ALA A 71 18.06 9.73 2.18
CA ALA A 71 18.66 9.95 3.50
C ALA A 71 19.96 10.77 3.40
N GLY A 72 20.82 10.49 2.41
CA GLY A 72 22.03 11.27 2.13
C GLY A 72 21.74 12.75 1.80
N ARG A 73 20.56 13.04 1.24
CA ARG A 73 20.08 14.40 0.94
C ARG A 73 19.24 15.03 2.05
N ARG A 74 19.18 14.40 3.24
CA ARG A 74 18.38 14.84 4.40
C ARG A 74 16.87 14.92 4.12
N LEU A 75 16.39 14.05 3.24
CA LEU A 75 14.97 13.87 2.97
C LEU A 75 14.42 12.70 3.78
N ASP A 76 13.11 12.70 4.02
CA ASP A 76 12.41 11.51 4.52
C ASP A 76 12.39 10.44 3.41
N GLY A 77 13.25 9.43 3.57
CA GLY A 77 13.45 8.39 2.56
C GLY A 77 12.21 7.53 2.32
N ASP A 78 11.42 7.24 3.35
CA ASP A 78 10.22 6.42 3.22
C ASP A 78 9.11 7.20 2.51
N ALA A 79 8.93 8.47 2.87
CA ALA A 79 7.96 9.34 2.20
C ALA A 79 8.31 9.51 0.70
N VAL A 80 9.57 9.83 0.38
CA VAL A 80 10.02 9.98 -1.01
C VAL A 80 9.84 8.68 -1.79
N GLU A 81 10.28 7.56 -1.23
CA GLU A 81 10.21 6.27 -1.89
C GLU A 81 8.78 5.81 -2.16
N ARG A 82 7.86 5.95 -1.19
CA ARG A 82 6.44 5.59 -1.37
C ARG A 82 5.74 6.47 -2.40
N VAL A 83 6.07 7.77 -2.46
CA VAL A 83 5.53 8.67 -3.48
C VAL A 83 6.06 8.29 -4.87
N VAL A 84 7.36 8.05 -5.02
CA VAL A 84 7.96 7.59 -6.29
C VAL A 84 7.34 6.25 -6.72
N PHE A 85 7.21 5.30 -5.81
CA PHE A 85 6.57 4.02 -6.08
C PHE A 85 5.14 4.20 -6.59
N ALA A 86 4.33 5.05 -5.92
CA ALA A 86 2.96 5.31 -6.34
C ALA A 86 2.87 5.91 -7.76
N LEU A 87 3.79 6.82 -8.11
CA LEU A 87 3.87 7.40 -9.46
C LEU A 87 4.21 6.35 -10.52
N VAL A 88 5.17 5.47 -10.24
CA VAL A 88 5.56 4.38 -11.14
C VAL A 88 4.46 3.34 -11.26
N ALA A 89 3.87 2.92 -10.14
CA ALA A 89 2.80 1.92 -10.11
C ALA A 89 1.57 2.41 -10.90
N ARG A 90 1.21 3.69 -10.75
CA ARG A 90 0.17 4.28 -11.57
C ARG A 90 0.49 4.19 -13.06
N ARG A 91 1.72 4.53 -13.44
CA ARG A 91 2.15 4.48 -14.85
C ARG A 91 2.13 3.06 -15.42
N ALA A 92 2.45 2.05 -14.60
CA ALA A 92 2.40 0.65 -14.99
C ALA A 92 0.96 0.11 -15.13
N CYS A 93 0.05 0.54 -14.27
CA CYS A 93 -1.31 -0.03 -14.19
C CYS A 93 -2.39 0.76 -14.94
N GLU A 94 -2.36 2.09 -14.86
CA GLU A 94 -3.38 2.98 -15.44
C GLU A 94 -2.70 4.23 -16.04
N PRO A 95 -1.96 4.08 -17.15
CA PRO A 95 -1.27 5.19 -17.81
C PRO A 95 -2.29 6.25 -18.27
N GLY A 96 -2.15 7.47 -17.76
CA GLY A 96 -3.04 8.60 -18.03
C GLY A 96 -2.38 9.94 -17.68
N SER A 97 -3.12 11.04 -17.70
CA SER A 97 -2.56 12.39 -17.47
C SER A 97 -1.77 12.48 -16.15
N LYS A 98 -0.68 13.27 -16.16
CA LYS A 98 0.34 13.37 -15.09
C LYS A 98 -0.23 13.75 -13.71
N LEU A 99 -1.36 14.46 -13.68
CA LEU A 99 -1.96 15.04 -12.47
C LEU A 99 -2.90 14.12 -11.68
N ALA A 100 -3.17 12.90 -12.14
CA ALA A 100 -4.16 12.03 -11.48
C ALA A 100 -3.55 10.98 -10.55
N ALA A 101 -2.31 11.17 -10.08
CA ALA A 101 -1.66 10.22 -9.16
C ALA A 101 -2.16 10.32 -7.72
N THR A 102 -2.30 11.54 -7.21
CA THR A 102 -2.79 11.82 -5.85
C THR A 102 -4.21 11.27 -5.64
N THR A 103 -5.12 11.59 -6.56
CA THR A 103 -6.49 11.04 -6.57
C THR A 103 -6.51 9.52 -6.75
N TRP A 104 -5.63 8.96 -7.59
CA TRP A 104 -5.60 7.52 -7.84
C TRP A 104 -5.15 6.71 -6.62
N VAL A 105 -4.15 7.19 -5.88
CA VAL A 105 -3.74 6.57 -4.60
C VAL A 105 -4.87 6.68 -3.57
N ALA A 106 -5.53 7.84 -3.50
CA ALA A 106 -6.60 8.08 -2.55
C ALA A 106 -7.85 7.23 -2.81
N GLN A 107 -8.11 6.79 -4.04
CA GLN A 107 -9.42 6.22 -4.41
C GLN A 107 -9.37 4.85 -5.09
N ARG A 108 -8.22 4.41 -5.60
CA ARG A 108 -8.16 3.25 -6.53
C ARG A 108 -7.08 2.23 -6.19
N ALA A 109 -5.95 2.66 -5.62
CA ALA A 109 -4.82 1.80 -5.31
C ALA A 109 -4.66 1.59 -3.81
N ALA A 110 -4.45 0.34 -3.39
CA ALA A 110 -3.99 0.03 -2.04
C ALA A 110 -2.46 -0.11 -2.08
N ILE A 111 -1.75 0.86 -1.51
CA ILE A 111 -0.28 0.86 -1.43
C ILE A 111 0.11 0.87 0.04
N GLU A 112 0.76 -0.19 0.48
CA GLU A 112 1.20 -0.34 1.86
C GLU A 112 2.29 0.70 2.20
N GLY A 113 2.16 1.33 3.37
CA GLY A 113 3.07 2.38 3.85
C GLY A 113 2.95 3.72 3.11
N CYS A 114 2.06 3.86 2.11
CA CYS A 114 1.87 5.11 1.38
C CYS A 114 0.65 5.87 1.90
N ALA A 115 0.91 6.94 2.66
CA ALA A 115 -0.13 7.90 3.03
C ALA A 115 -0.58 8.70 1.80
N ALA A 116 -1.76 9.34 1.89
CA ALA A 116 -2.17 10.34 0.91
C ALA A 116 -1.12 11.46 0.84
N PHE A 117 -0.83 11.93 -0.37
CA PHE A 117 0.15 12.98 -0.63
C PHE A 117 -0.42 14.03 -1.58
N SER A 118 0.13 15.24 -1.54
CA SER A 118 -0.24 16.37 -2.38
C SER A 118 0.49 16.35 -3.73
N ASP A 119 0.00 17.15 -4.68
CA ASP A 119 0.67 17.32 -5.97
C ASP A 119 2.09 17.90 -5.80
N ASP A 120 2.29 18.80 -4.84
CA ASP A 120 3.63 19.36 -4.51
C ASP A 120 4.58 18.26 -4.01
N GLN A 121 4.12 17.35 -3.14
CA GLN A 121 4.92 16.19 -2.73
C GLN A 121 5.25 15.28 -3.92
N ALA A 122 4.31 15.09 -4.85
CA ALA A 122 4.55 14.34 -6.07
C ALA A 122 5.60 15.01 -6.98
N TYR A 123 5.54 16.33 -7.16
CA TYR A 123 6.53 17.08 -7.92
C TYR A 123 7.91 17.01 -7.27
N ARG A 124 8.01 17.22 -5.95
CA ARG A 124 9.30 17.11 -5.24
C ARG A 124 9.91 15.71 -5.33
N ALA A 125 9.09 14.66 -5.25
CA ALA A 125 9.56 13.29 -5.42
C ALA A 125 10.06 13.03 -6.85
N MET A 126 9.42 13.62 -7.85
CA MET A 126 9.85 13.55 -9.25
C MET A 126 11.15 14.34 -9.49
N ASP A 127 11.28 15.54 -8.93
CA ASP A 127 12.51 16.34 -9.00
C ASP A 127 13.67 15.58 -8.35
N PHE A 128 13.45 15.01 -7.15
CA PHE A 128 14.40 14.12 -6.51
C PHE A 128 14.80 12.95 -7.43
N LEU A 129 13.83 12.27 -8.04
CA LEU A 129 14.08 11.12 -8.90
C LEU A 129 14.94 11.50 -10.12
N LEU A 130 14.65 12.65 -10.75
CA LEU A 130 15.41 13.15 -11.90
C LEU A 130 16.83 13.53 -11.49
N ASP A 131 17.00 14.23 -10.36
CA ASP A 131 18.30 14.66 -9.85
C ASP A 131 19.16 13.50 -9.33
N ALA A 132 18.54 12.38 -8.93
CA ALA A 132 19.22 11.21 -8.34
C ALA A 132 19.27 10.00 -9.27
N LEU A 133 18.80 10.12 -10.53
CA LEU A 133 18.56 8.98 -11.40
C LEU A 133 19.79 8.10 -11.60
N ASP A 134 20.93 8.71 -11.90
CA ASP A 134 22.18 8.00 -12.15
C ASP A 134 22.72 7.32 -10.88
N GLU A 135 22.60 7.98 -9.72
CA GLU A 135 22.98 7.41 -8.43
C GLU A 135 22.11 6.20 -8.08
N ILE A 136 20.79 6.32 -8.27
CA ILE A 136 19.83 5.24 -8.02
C ILE A 136 20.13 4.07 -8.96
N ALA A 137 20.35 4.32 -10.25
CA ALA A 137 20.63 3.28 -11.24
C ALA A 137 21.94 2.54 -10.93
N ALA A 138 23.01 3.27 -10.58
CA ALA A 138 24.28 2.69 -10.20
C ALA A 138 24.15 1.82 -8.94
N GLU A 139 23.35 2.26 -7.97
CA GLU A 139 23.13 1.53 -6.73
C GLU A 139 22.29 0.27 -6.93
N VAL A 140 21.20 0.34 -7.71
CA VAL A 140 20.41 -0.83 -8.09
C VAL A 140 21.27 -1.87 -8.79
N ALA A 141 22.11 -1.45 -9.76
CA ALA A 141 23.01 -2.35 -10.48
C ALA A 141 24.07 -3.00 -9.58
N ARG A 142 24.47 -2.33 -8.49
CA ARG A 142 25.36 -2.89 -7.48
C ARG A 142 24.65 -3.97 -6.65
N CYS A 143 23.45 -3.68 -6.17
CA CYS A 143 22.66 -4.60 -5.35
C CYS A 143 22.25 -5.87 -6.10
N THR A 144 21.86 -5.77 -7.37
CA THR A 144 21.46 -6.94 -8.16
C THR A 144 22.64 -7.84 -8.49
N ARG A 145 23.81 -7.28 -8.82
CA ARG A 145 25.02 -8.06 -9.11
C ARG A 145 25.54 -8.87 -7.91
N VAL A 146 25.33 -8.38 -6.69
CA VAL A 146 25.72 -9.08 -5.46
C VAL A 146 24.79 -10.26 -5.13
N ALA A 147 23.54 -10.26 -5.61
CA ALA A 147 22.60 -11.35 -5.37
C ALA A 147 22.78 -12.56 -6.30
N ASP A 148 23.50 -12.39 -7.41
CA ASP A 148 23.77 -13.43 -8.43
C ASP A 148 25.14 -14.12 -8.25
N THR A 149 25.90 -13.78 -7.20
CA THR A 149 27.23 -14.36 -6.88
C THR A 149 27.16 -15.17 -5.59
#